data_AF-A0A537NGQ7-F1
#
_entry.id   AF-A0A537NGQ7-F1
#
_cell.length_a   1.000
_cell.length_b   1.000
_cell.length_c   1.000
_cell.angle_alpha   90.00
_cell.angle_beta   90.00
_cell.angle_gamma   90.00
#
_symmetry.space_group_name_H-M   'P 1'
#
loop_
_entity.id
_entity.type
_entity.pdbx_description
1 polymer ?
#
loop_
_entity_poly.entity_id
_entity_poly.type
_entity_poly.pdbx_seq_one_letter_code
_entity_poly.pdbx_strand_id
1 'polypeptide(L)'
;MLLLVFYVSWVWHRPRMVGRSGWRVTLPGGPLTLLQIGIGIVDLGFCALAMYMLVPEEPNINFATLAVIFVSATLLGFASHAPGAIGVFDAAMLVALWQFDKEDLLAGLLLFRLLYYIVPFGLALLILGARELHLALRGTPPPPIPHIPSLAPTEVVIPPVESELKAP
;
A
#
# COMPACT_ATOMS: atom_id res chain seq x y z
N MET A 1 20.34 -16.12 12.81
CA MET A 1 21.16 -15.65 11.67
C MET A 1 21.55 -16.76 10.70
N LEU A 2 21.98 -17.95 11.14
CA LEU A 2 22.34 -19.06 10.24
C LEU A 2 21.20 -19.53 9.32
N LEU A 3 19.95 -19.56 9.81
CA LEU A 3 18.77 -19.87 8.99
C LEU A 3 18.51 -18.82 7.89
N LEU A 4 18.81 -17.55 8.15
CA LEU A 4 18.65 -16.45 7.18
C LEU A 4 19.71 -16.57 6.08
N VAL A 5 20.96 -16.83 6.46
CA VAL A 5 22.08 -17.03 5.53
C VAL A 5 21.89 -18.29 4.70
N PHE A 6 21.38 -19.38 5.31
CA PHE A 6 21.05 -20.61 4.61
C PHE A 6 19.87 -20.44 3.64
N TYR A 7 18.81 -19.71 4.05
CA TYR A 7 17.68 -19.37 3.20
C TYR A 7 18.11 -18.50 2.01
N VAL A 8 18.92 -17.47 2.24
CA VAL A 8 19.48 -16.60 1.19
C VAL A 8 20.39 -17.39 0.24
N SER A 9 21.25 -18.28 0.76
CA SER A 9 22.14 -19.12 -0.05
C SER A 9 21.37 -20.20 -0.84
N TRP A 10 20.29 -20.73 -0.28
CA TRP A 10 19.40 -21.70 -0.93
C TRP A 10 18.57 -21.07 -2.05
N VAL A 11 18.05 -19.85 -1.82
CA VAL A 11 17.37 -19.03 -2.83
C VAL A 11 18.32 -18.65 -3.98
N TRP A 12 19.61 -18.47 -3.69
CA TRP A 12 20.64 -18.15 -4.69
C TRP A 12 20.92 -19.30 -5.66
N HIS A 13 20.61 -20.54 -5.32
CA HIS A 13 21.17 -21.69 -6.05
C HIS A 13 20.36 -22.15 -7.28
N ARG A 14 19.10 -21.73 -7.47
CA ARG A 14 18.31 -22.09 -8.67
C ARG A 14 17.22 -21.05 -9.00
N PRO A 15 17.20 -20.45 -10.20
CA PRO A 15 16.03 -19.71 -10.68
C PRO A 15 14.89 -20.70 -10.95
N ARG A 16 13.91 -20.79 -10.04
CA ARG A 16 12.72 -21.63 -10.26
C ARG A 16 11.60 -20.78 -10.88
N MET A 17 11.37 -20.98 -12.18
CA MET A 17 10.09 -20.68 -12.80
C MET A 17 9.07 -21.67 -12.22
N VAL A 18 8.23 -21.24 -11.28
CA VAL A 18 7.13 -22.05 -10.76
C VAL A 18 5.85 -21.60 -11.47
N GLY A 19 5.36 -22.43 -12.39
CA GLY A 19 4.08 -22.22 -13.06
C GLY A 19 3.69 -23.42 -13.93
N ARG A 20 2.67 -24.18 -13.51
CA ARG A 20 2.01 -25.21 -14.33
C ARG A 20 0.89 -24.56 -15.14
N SER A 21 1.01 -24.67 -16.47
CA SER A 21 0.00 -24.61 -17.56
C SER A 21 -1.12 -23.54 -17.59
N GLY A 22 -1.25 -22.61 -16.64
CA GLY A 22 -2.31 -21.57 -16.69
C GLY A 22 -2.08 -20.29 -15.87
N TRP A 23 -1.20 -20.32 -14.86
CA TRP A 23 -0.81 -19.14 -14.07
C TRP A 23 0.71 -19.01 -14.11
N ARG A 24 1.24 -18.20 -15.04
CA ARG A 24 2.67 -17.89 -15.13
C ARG A 24 2.94 -16.60 -14.35
N VAL A 25 3.22 -16.73 -13.07
CA VAL A 25 3.78 -15.63 -12.28
C VAL A 25 5.28 -15.59 -12.58
N THR A 26 5.73 -14.63 -13.38
CA THR A 26 7.15 -14.34 -13.51
C THR A 26 7.64 -13.79 -12.18
N LEU A 27 8.23 -14.63 -11.33
CA LEU A 27 8.90 -14.14 -10.13
C LEU A 27 9.98 -13.15 -10.61
N PRO A 28 9.98 -11.89 -10.10
CA PRO A 28 11.02 -10.92 -10.43
C PRO A 28 12.39 -11.57 -10.17
N GLY A 29 13.34 -11.37 -11.07
CA GLY A 29 14.63 -12.07 -11.04
C GLY A 29 15.31 -11.99 -9.67
N GLY A 30 16.08 -13.01 -9.27
CA GLY A 30 16.75 -13.06 -7.97
C GLY A 30 17.43 -11.75 -7.50
N PRO A 31 18.06 -10.95 -8.37
CA PRO A 31 18.61 -9.65 -7.97
C PRO A 31 17.56 -8.63 -7.49
N LEU A 32 16.36 -8.63 -8.10
CA LEU A 32 15.25 -7.74 -7.72
C LEU A 32 14.66 -8.13 -6.37
N THR A 33 14.55 -9.43 -6.09
CA THR A 33 14.06 -9.90 -4.78
C THR A 33 15.08 -9.58 -3.68
N LEU A 34 16.37 -9.70 -3.96
CA LEU A 34 17.42 -9.30 -3.01
C LEU A 34 17.41 -7.80 -2.74
N LEU A 35 17.24 -6.99 -3.79
CA LEU A 35 17.13 -5.54 -3.66
C LEU A 35 15.91 -5.14 -2.82
N GLN A 36 14.76 -5.77 -3.03
CA GLN A 36 13.55 -5.51 -2.25
C GLN A 36 13.72 -5.88 -0.77
N ILE A 37 14.36 -7.02 -0.48
CA ILE A 37 14.67 -7.40 0.91
C ILE A 37 15.63 -6.38 1.52
N GLY A 38 16.66 -5.95 0.79
CA GLY A 38 17.60 -4.93 1.24
C GLY A 38 16.91 -3.60 1.54
N ILE A 39 16.06 -3.12 0.63
CA ILE A 39 15.24 -1.92 0.82
C ILE A 39 14.36 -2.06 2.06
N GLY A 40 13.71 -3.21 2.25
CA GLY A 40 12.86 -3.46 3.42
C GLY A 40 13.63 -3.48 4.75
N ILE A 41 14.85 -4.03 4.77
CA ILE A 41 15.71 -3.99 5.96
C ILE A 41 16.10 -2.55 6.29
N VAL A 42 16.49 -1.77 5.28
CA VAL A 42 16.87 -0.37 5.44
C VAL A 42 15.68 0.46 5.92
N ASP A 43 14.51 0.29 5.31
CA ASP A 43 13.26 0.96 5.68
C ASP A 43 12.84 0.66 7.12
N LEU A 44 12.83 -0.62 7.50
CA LEU A 44 12.47 -1.05 8.85
C LEU A 44 13.50 -0.58 9.89
N GLY A 45 14.79 -0.50 9.50
CA GLY A 45 15.85 0.07 10.32
C GLY A 45 15.68 1.57 10.56
N PHE A 46 15.33 2.34 9.52
CA PHE A 46 15.00 3.76 9.66
C PHE A 46 13.74 3.98 10.48
N CYS A 47 12.71 3.16 10.32
CA CYS A 47 11.51 3.20 11.15
C CYS A 47 11.83 2.96 12.62
N ALA A 48 12.63 1.94 12.92
CA ALA A 48 13.08 1.65 14.28
C ALA A 48 13.91 2.80 14.87
N LEU A 49 14.74 3.46 14.05
CA LEU A 49 15.51 4.63 14.48
C LEU A 49 14.64 5.85 14.76
N ALA A 50 13.65 6.11 13.91
CA ALA A 50 12.67 7.17 14.16
C ALA A 50 11.89 6.88 15.45
N MET A 51 11.46 5.63 15.67
CA MET A 51 10.81 5.23 16.91
C MET A 51 11.74 5.41 18.12
N TYR A 52 13.02 5.03 18.01
CA TYR A 52 14.02 5.23 19.06
C TYR A 52 14.16 6.70 19.47
N MET A 53 14.11 7.62 18.51
CA MET A 53 14.15 9.08 18.76
C MET A 53 12.88 9.62 19.41
N LEU A 54 11.75 8.92 19.30
CA LEU A 54 10.45 9.34 19.82
C LEU A 54 10.10 8.72 21.19
N VAL A 55 10.78 7.64 21.59
CA VAL A 55 10.62 7.02 22.91
C VAL A 55 11.37 7.85 23.97
N PRO A 56 10.81 8.01 25.18
CA PRO A 56 11.50 8.69 26.29
C PRO A 56 12.87 8.05 26.59
N GLU A 57 13.86 8.88 26.95
CA GLU A 57 15.24 8.44 27.23
C GLU A 57 15.36 7.63 28.54
N GLU A 58 14.39 7.75 29.44
CA GLU A 58 14.37 7.04 30.72
C GLU A 58 13.29 5.95 30.76
N PRO A 59 13.63 4.70 31.15
CA PRO A 59 14.96 4.12 31.35
C PRO A 59 15.72 3.86 30.03
N ASN A 60 17.03 4.15 30.02
CA ASN A 60 17.89 3.99 28.83
C ASN A 60 17.78 2.60 28.18
N ILE A 61 17.26 2.55 26.95
CA ILE A 61 17.21 1.34 26.13
C ILE A 61 18.28 1.38 25.03
N ASN A 62 18.92 0.25 24.75
CA ASN A 62 19.80 0.14 23.60
C ASN A 62 18.96 0.15 22.30
N PHE A 63 19.40 0.89 21.30
CA PHE A 63 18.82 0.90 19.95
C PHE A 63 18.59 -0.53 19.42
N ALA A 64 19.54 -1.44 19.60
CA ALA A 64 19.42 -2.82 19.11
C ALA A 64 18.23 -3.56 19.76
N THR A 65 17.99 -3.34 21.05
CA THR A 65 16.85 -3.94 21.76
C THR A 65 15.54 -3.39 21.23
N LEU A 66 15.44 -2.06 21.09
CA LEU A 66 14.23 -1.42 20.55
C LEU A 66 13.97 -1.86 19.11
N ALA A 67 14.99 -1.98 18.27
CA ALA A 67 14.86 -2.46 16.90
C ALA A 67 14.34 -3.91 16.84
N VAL A 68 14.85 -4.82 17.68
CA VAL A 68 14.37 -6.21 17.73
C VAL A 68 12.91 -6.28 18.18
N ILE A 69 12.54 -5.49 19.19
CA ILE A 69 11.16 -5.40 19.66
C ILE A 69 10.26 -4.84 18.56
N PHE A 70 10.66 -3.76 17.91
CA PHE A 70 9.91 -3.11 16.82
C PHE A 70 9.66 -4.10 15.67
N VAL A 71 10.69 -4.77 15.18
CA VAL A 71 10.59 -5.77 14.10
C VAL A 71 9.65 -6.91 14.48
N SER A 72 9.75 -7.37 15.74
CA SER A 72 8.92 -8.46 16.26
C SER A 72 7.46 -8.03 16.42
N ALA A 73 7.21 -6.81 16.89
CA ALA A 73 5.87 -6.20 16.98
C ALA A 73 5.26 -5.99 15.58
N THR A 74 6.04 -5.53 14.60
CA THR A 74 5.61 -5.40 13.21
C THR A 74 5.26 -6.77 12.60
N LEU A 75 6.08 -7.80 12.85
CA LEU A 75 5.81 -9.16 12.39
C LEU A 75 4.51 -9.72 13.00
N LEU A 76 4.27 -9.46 14.29
CA LEU A 76 3.04 -9.84 14.96
C LEU A 76 1.83 -9.08 14.37
N GLY A 77 2.00 -7.79 14.07
CA GLY A 77 1.00 -6.98 13.38
C GLY A 77 0.60 -7.56 12.02
N PHE A 78 1.57 -8.04 11.23
CA PHE A 78 1.30 -8.75 9.98
C PHE A 78 0.57 -10.07 10.20
N ALA A 79 0.97 -10.84 11.21
CA ALA A 79 0.32 -12.11 11.56
C ALA A 79 -1.14 -11.92 11.97
N SER A 80 -1.48 -10.78 12.57
CA SER A 80 -2.87 -10.47 12.95
C SER A 80 -3.76 -10.05 11.79
N HIS A 81 -3.23 -9.88 10.56
CA HIS A 81 -3.98 -9.40 9.40
C HIS A 81 -4.75 -8.08 9.65
N ALA A 82 -4.37 -7.32 10.68
CA ALA A 82 -4.99 -6.05 10.99
C ALA A 82 -4.48 -5.00 9.98
N PRO A 83 -5.38 -4.24 9.32
CA PRO A 83 -4.96 -3.17 8.42
C PRO A 83 -4.08 -2.17 9.19
N GLY A 84 -2.85 -1.97 8.73
CA GLY A 84 -1.88 -1.05 9.35
C GLY A 84 -1.36 -1.47 10.73
N ALA A 85 -1.57 -2.73 11.15
CA ALA A 85 -1.20 -3.25 12.47
C ALA A 85 -1.77 -2.42 13.66
N ILE A 86 -2.92 -1.76 13.44
CA ILE A 86 -3.57 -0.88 14.42
C ILE A 86 -3.89 -1.68 15.69
N GLY A 87 -3.37 -1.21 16.83
CA GLY A 87 -3.58 -1.82 18.15
C GLY A 87 -2.63 -2.97 18.48
N VAL A 88 -2.41 -3.93 17.58
CA VAL A 88 -1.51 -5.08 17.83
C VAL A 88 -0.07 -4.65 17.99
N PHE A 89 0.40 -3.76 17.10
CA PHE A 89 1.75 -3.21 17.19
C PHE A 89 1.96 -2.43 18.50
N ASP A 90 0.99 -1.59 18.89
CA ASP A 90 1.10 -0.77 20.09
C ASP A 90 1.08 -1.63 21.35
N ALA A 91 0.18 -2.62 21.39
CA ALA A 91 0.09 -3.57 22.50
C ALA A 91 1.38 -4.38 22.65
N ALA A 92 1.95 -4.86 21.54
CA ALA A 92 3.22 -5.58 21.56
C ALA A 92 4.37 -4.70 22.07
N MET A 93 4.43 -3.44 21.64
CA MET A 93 5.42 -2.46 22.14
C MET A 93 5.25 -2.19 23.63
N LEU A 94 4.03 -1.95 24.11
CA LEU A 94 3.73 -1.71 25.54
C LEU A 94 4.05 -2.92 26.42
N VAL A 95 3.80 -4.13 25.92
CA VAL A 95 4.13 -5.37 26.64
C VAL A 95 5.64 -5.60 26.68
N ALA A 96 6.34 -5.34 25.56
CA ALA A 96 7.79 -5.53 25.49
C ALA A 96 8.56 -4.45 26.28
N LEU A 97 8.07 -3.22 26.31
CA LEU A 97 8.64 -2.08 27.05
C LEU A 97 7.87 -1.82 28.36
N TRP A 98 7.49 -2.89 29.07
CA TRP A 98 6.72 -2.79 30.33
C TRP A 98 7.41 -1.97 31.44
N GLN A 99 8.72 -1.73 31.33
CA GLN A 99 9.53 -0.92 32.25
C GLN A 99 9.36 0.59 32.07
N PHE A 100 8.81 1.04 30.93
CA PHE A 100 8.58 2.45 30.65
C PHE A 100 7.20 2.88 31.14
N ASP A 101 7.03 4.18 31.37
CA ASP A 101 5.70 4.73 31.56
C ASP A 101 4.85 4.51 30.30
N LYS A 102 3.65 3.96 30.50
CA LYS A 102 2.74 3.63 29.39
C LYS A 102 2.25 4.88 28.70
N GLU A 103 2.12 5.98 29.43
CA GLU A 103 1.61 7.26 28.93
C GLU A 103 2.59 7.87 27.94
N ASP A 104 3.87 7.96 28.33
CA ASP A 104 4.94 8.50 27.50
C ASP A 104 5.24 7.60 26.29
N LEU A 105 5.25 6.28 26.49
CA LEU A 105 5.47 5.35 25.38
C LEU A 105 4.32 5.39 24.37
N LEU A 106 3.07 5.48 24.84
CA LEU A 106 1.91 5.68 23.98
C LEU A 106 1.97 7.01 23.23
N ALA A 107 2.41 8.09 23.88
CA ALA A 107 2.59 9.38 23.24
C ALA A 107 3.60 9.29 22.08
N GLY A 108 4.75 8.63 22.31
CA GLY A 108 5.75 8.38 21.27
C GLY A 108 5.22 7.53 20.10
N LEU A 109 4.48 6.46 20.39
CA LEU A 109 3.84 5.59 19.38
C LEU A 109 2.80 6.36 18.55
N LEU A 110 1.98 7.18 19.19
CA LEU A 110 0.97 8.00 18.53
C LEU A 110 1.62 9.08 17.66
N LEU A 111 2.68 9.72 18.16
CA LEU A 111 3.44 10.70 17.39
C LEU A 111 4.11 10.06 16.17
N PHE A 112 4.70 8.87 16.34
CA PHE A 112 5.25 8.09 15.22
C PHE A 112 4.18 7.85 14.15
N ARG A 113 2.97 7.44 14.55
CA ARG A 113 1.85 7.24 13.63
C ARG A 113 1.36 8.52 12.98
N LEU A 114 1.33 9.63 13.71
CA LEU A 114 0.95 10.92 13.15
C LEU A 114 1.93 11.30 12.02
N LEU A 115 3.22 11.14 12.28
CA LEU A 115 4.26 11.41 11.28
C LEU A 115 4.19 10.42 10.10
N TYR A 116 3.92 9.15 10.35
CA TYR A 116 3.94 8.13 9.29
C TYR A 116 2.64 8.04 8.48
N TYR A 117 1.48 8.39 9.05
CA TYR A 117 0.19 8.29 8.38
C TYR A 117 -0.39 9.66 8.01
N ILE A 118 -0.37 10.63 8.92
CA ILE A 118 -1.03 11.93 8.69
C ILE A 118 -0.20 12.83 7.78
N VAL A 119 1.13 12.80 7.88
CA VAL A 119 1.99 13.60 6.98
C VAL A 119 1.82 13.20 5.50
N PRO A 120 1.95 11.92 5.09
CA PRO A 120 1.74 11.56 3.70
C PRO A 120 0.29 11.76 3.25
N PHE A 121 -0.69 11.54 4.14
CA PHE A 121 -2.09 11.83 3.85
C PHE A 121 -2.34 13.32 3.59
N GLY A 122 -1.84 14.19 4.46
CA GLY A 122 -1.93 15.63 4.32
C GLY A 122 -1.20 16.12 3.07
N LEU A 123 -0.01 15.60 2.79
CA LEU A 123 0.73 15.93 1.57
C LEU A 123 -0.03 15.51 0.31
N ALA A 124 -0.62 14.31 0.29
CA ALA A 124 -1.45 13.86 -0.83
C ALA A 124 -2.67 14.77 -1.05
N LEU A 125 -3.34 15.17 0.03
CA LEU A 125 -4.46 16.11 -0.03
C LEU A 125 -4.03 17.50 -0.53
N LEU A 126 -2.87 18.00 -0.08
CA LEU A 126 -2.33 19.28 -0.54
C LEU A 126 -1.99 19.24 -2.03
N ILE A 127 -1.35 18.17 -2.51
CA ILE A 127 -1.02 18.01 -3.93
C ILE A 127 -2.30 17.93 -4.77
N LEU A 128 -3.28 17.13 -4.34
CA LEU A 128 -4.54 16.97 -5.05
C LEU A 128 -5.35 18.28 -5.03
N GLY A 129 -5.44 18.94 -3.89
CA GLY A 129 -6.12 20.22 -3.72
C GLY A 129 -5.46 21.32 -4.55
N ALA A 130 -4.13 21.39 -4.57
CA ALA A 130 -3.39 22.33 -5.42
C ALA A 130 -3.62 22.05 -6.90
N ARG A 131 -3.64 20.77 -7.31
CA ARG A 131 -3.94 20.37 -8.69
C ARG A 131 -5.35 20.77 -9.11
N GLU A 132 -6.35 20.50 -8.28
CA GLU A 132 -7.75 20.84 -8.57
C GLU A 132 -7.96 22.35 -8.60
N LEU A 133 -7.40 23.08 -7.63
CA LEU A 133 -7.42 24.53 -7.63
C LEU A 133 -6.75 25.11 -8.88
N HIS A 134 -5.62 24.56 -9.29
CA HIS A 134 -4.93 24.97 -10.51
C HIS A 134 -5.74 24.66 -11.78
N LEU A 135 -6.45 23.54 -11.84
CA LEU A 135 -7.35 23.21 -12.96
C LEU A 135 -8.58 24.11 -12.98
N ALA A 136 -9.17 24.38 -11.82
CA ALA A 136 -10.30 25.30 -11.67
C ALA A 136 -9.93 26.73 -12.08
N LEU A 137 -8.74 27.20 -11.70
CA LEU A 137 -8.22 28.51 -12.08
C LEU A 137 -7.81 28.58 -13.57
N ARG A 138 -7.37 27.47 -14.17
CA ARG A 138 -7.02 27.43 -15.61
C ARG A 138 -8.22 27.34 -16.54
N GLY A 139 -9.43 27.17 -16.03
CA GLY A 139 -10.67 27.25 -16.81
C GLY A 139 -10.65 26.37 -18.07
N THR A 140 -10.09 25.16 -17.98
CA THR A 140 -9.96 24.27 -19.15
C THR A 140 -11.36 23.99 -19.70
N PRO A 141 -11.71 24.41 -20.93
CA PRO A 141 -13.01 24.12 -21.50
C PRO A 141 -13.18 22.59 -21.59
N PRO A 142 -14.39 22.05 -21.34
CA PRO A 142 -14.62 20.63 -21.54
C PRO A 142 -14.24 20.25 -22.99
N PRO A 143 -13.59 19.08 -23.20
CA PRO A 143 -13.27 18.64 -24.55
C PRO A 143 -14.57 18.57 -25.38
N PRO A 144 -14.54 18.97 -26.67
CA PRO A 144 -15.71 18.85 -27.53
C PRO A 144 -16.24 17.42 -27.50
N ILE A 145 -17.50 17.25 -27.08
CA ILE A 145 -18.14 15.94 -27.06
C ILE A 145 -18.11 15.40 -28.50
N PRO A 146 -17.51 14.22 -28.76
CA PRO A 146 -17.57 13.62 -30.08
C PRO A 146 -19.04 13.47 -30.48
N HIS A 147 -19.42 14.00 -31.63
CA HIS A 147 -20.74 13.74 -32.20
C HIS A 147 -20.82 12.25 -32.52
N ILE A 148 -21.34 11.45 -31.58
CA ILE A 148 -21.70 10.06 -31.83
C ILE A 148 -22.86 10.12 -32.82
N PRO A 149 -22.74 9.57 -34.03
CA PRO A 149 -23.88 9.45 -34.93
C PRO A 149 -24.99 8.75 -34.15
N SER A 150 -26.16 9.37 -34.09
CA SER A 150 -27.32 8.76 -33.44
C SER A 150 -27.54 7.40 -34.10
N LEU A 151 -27.26 6.32 -33.38
CA LEU A 151 -27.71 4.97 -33.70
C LEU A 151 -29.21 4.89 -33.40
N ALA A 152 -29.99 5.87 -33.87
CA ALA A 152 -31.41 5.69 -34.05
C ALA A 152 -31.54 4.44 -34.93
N PRO A 153 -32.18 3.37 -34.44
CA PRO A 153 -32.40 2.19 -35.24
C PRO A 153 -33.09 2.68 -36.51
N THR A 154 -32.48 2.35 -37.63
CA THR A 154 -33.07 2.18 -38.95
C THR A 154 -34.46 2.80 -39.02
N GLU A 155 -34.57 3.94 -39.70
CA GLU A 155 -35.82 4.37 -40.34
C GLU A 155 -36.57 3.12 -40.76
N VAL A 156 -37.62 2.77 -40.00
CA VAL A 156 -38.42 1.59 -40.28
C VAL A 156 -39.14 1.96 -41.56
N VAL A 157 -38.53 1.62 -42.69
CA VAL A 157 -39.18 1.61 -43.99
C VAL A 157 -40.26 0.54 -43.88
N ILE A 158 -41.44 0.95 -43.46
CA ILE A 158 -42.65 0.14 -43.56
C ILE A 158 -42.91 0.03 -45.06
N PRO A 159 -42.77 -1.15 -45.69
CA PRO A 159 -43.16 -1.30 -47.08
C PRO A 159 -44.67 -1.00 -47.21
N PRO A 160 -45.11 -0.37 -48.31
CA PRO A 160 -46.51 -0.05 -48.49
C PRO A 160 -47.30 -1.37 -48.51
N VAL A 161 -48.19 -1.56 -47.54
CA VAL A 161 -49.20 -2.61 -47.59
C VAL A 161 -50.16 -2.21 -48.70
N GLU A 162 -49.88 -2.71 -49.90
CA GLU A 162 -50.75 -2.57 -51.05
C GLU A 162 -52.09 -3.22 -50.72
N SER A 163 -53.14 -2.42 -50.94
CA SER A 163 -54.52 -2.78 -50.79
C SER A 163 -54.90 -3.89 -51.78
N GLU A 164 -54.59 -5.14 -51.46
CA GLU A 164 -55.24 -6.31 -52.07
C GLU A 164 -56.65 -6.45 -51.47
N LEU A 165 -57.50 -5.50 -51.85
CA LEU A 165 -58.95 -5.66 -51.89
C LEU A 165 -59.36 -5.67 -53.36
N LYS A 166 -59.32 -6.84 -54.01
CA LYS A 166 -60.26 -7.11 -55.10
C LYS A 166 -60.56 -8.60 -55.26
N ALA A 167 -61.82 -8.92 -54.99
CA ALA A 167 -62.49 -10.20 -55.22
C ALA A 167 -62.35 -10.70 -56.67
N PRO A 168 -62.59 -12.01 -56.88
CA PRO A 168 -63.92 -12.41 -57.36
C PRO A 168 -64.68 -13.35 -56.39
#